data_AF-A0A0N0CFE9-F1
#
_entry.id   AF-A0A0N0CFE9-F1
#
_cell.length_a   1.000
_cell.length_b   1.000
_cell.length_c   1.000
_cell.angle_alpha   90.00
_cell.angle_beta   90.00
_cell.angle_gamma   90.00
#
_symmetry.space_group_name_H-M   'P 1'
#
loop_
_entity.id
_entity.type
_entity.pdbx_description
1 polymer ?
#
loop_
_entity_poly.entity_id
_entity_poly.type
_entity_poly.pdbx_seq_one_letter_code
_entity_poly.pdbx_strand_id
1 'polypeptide(L)'
;MKKLSYLLAFLILGSCTSNTIFEKPTDLIPKDTMSLLVQEMMIASSATYIKNKNMERNINYMPLVYERFQIDSVRFQTSNLYYMSKVDEYKLIFEDAKNSLKEQKAYFDNIKSTKDSLRLDSIKRNKDLKKNIDSVSKALKLKDSIPRKIKN
;
A
#
# COMPACT_ATOMS: atom_id res chain seq x y z
N MET A 1 34.55 34.89 15.97
CA MET A 1 33.67 34.14 15.03
C MET A 1 34.42 33.40 13.92
N LYS A 2 35.39 34.00 13.23
CA LYS A 2 36.16 33.31 12.15
C LYS A 2 36.90 32.04 12.62
N LYS A 3 37.53 32.05 13.81
CA LYS A 3 38.24 30.88 14.38
C LYS A 3 37.31 29.69 14.69
N LEU A 4 36.08 29.96 15.11
CA LEU A 4 35.08 28.92 15.38
C LEU A 4 34.57 28.28 14.08
N SER A 5 34.44 29.09 13.01
CA SER A 5 34.10 28.61 11.67
C SER A 5 35.16 27.63 11.13
N TYR A 6 36.46 27.94 11.30
CA TYR A 6 37.54 27.04 10.90
C TYR A 6 37.58 25.74 11.72
N LEU A 7 37.30 25.79 13.02
CA LEU A 7 37.21 24.61 13.87
C LEU A 7 36.04 23.70 13.46
N LEU A 8 34.88 24.30 13.14
CA LEU A 8 33.71 23.57 12.67
C LEU A 8 33.95 22.95 11.28
N ALA A 9 34.60 23.67 10.38
CA ALA A 9 35.01 23.14 9.08
C ALA A 9 35.98 21.96 9.22
N PHE A 10 36.94 22.04 10.15
CA PHE A 10 37.89 20.96 10.40
C PHE A 10 37.23 19.71 11.01
N LEU A 11 36.25 19.88 11.90
CA LEU A 11 35.45 18.78 12.45
C LEU A 11 34.61 18.06 11.38
N ILE A 12 34.06 18.81 10.42
CA ILE A 12 33.29 18.24 9.29
C ILE A 12 34.20 17.47 8.33
N LEU A 13 35.43 17.96 8.09
CA LEU A 13 36.40 17.28 7.22
C LEU A 13 36.99 16.01 7.87
N GLY A 14 37.12 15.99 9.20
CA GLY A 14 37.66 14.84 9.95
C GLY A 14 36.63 13.75 10.30
N SER A 15 35.32 13.99 10.13
CA SER A 15 34.27 13.02 10.48
C SER A 15 33.95 12.02 9.37
N CYS A 16 34.45 12.22 8.15
CA CYS A 16 34.37 11.24 7.08
C CYS A 16 35.28 10.04 7.39
N THR A 17 34.72 9.04 8.08
CA THR A 17 35.35 7.72 8.21
C THR A 17 35.10 6.90 6.94
N SER A 18 36.19 6.44 6.29
CA SER A 18 36.13 5.61 5.08
C SER A 18 35.89 4.13 5.36
N ASN A 19 35.75 3.73 6.63
CA ASN A 19 35.37 2.36 7.02
C ASN A 19 33.88 2.13 6.73
N THR A 20 33.57 1.99 5.45
CA THR A 20 32.23 1.75 4.93
C THR A 20 31.84 0.28 4.97
N ILE A 21 32.73 -0.62 5.42
CA ILE A 21 32.47 -2.06 5.53
C ILE A 21 32.14 -2.38 6.99
N PHE A 22 30.87 -2.66 7.26
CA PHE A 22 30.41 -3.13 8.57
C PHE A 22 30.68 -4.63 8.71
N GLU A 23 31.04 -5.06 9.92
CA GLU A 23 31.20 -6.47 10.24
C GLU A 23 29.87 -7.22 10.09
N LYS A 24 29.95 -8.49 9.69
CA LYS A 24 28.77 -9.35 9.52
C LYS A 24 28.18 -9.69 10.90
N PRO A 25 26.93 -9.31 11.21
CA PRO A 25 26.27 -9.71 12.45
C PRO A 25 26.12 -11.24 12.53
N THR A 26 26.20 -11.79 13.73
CA THR A 26 26.00 -13.23 13.98
C THR A 26 24.58 -13.68 13.68
N ASP A 27 23.61 -12.80 13.86
CA ASP A 27 22.18 -13.01 13.68
C ASP A 27 21.62 -12.36 12.40
N LEU A 28 22.49 -12.11 11.41
CA LEU A 28 22.15 -11.46 10.14
C LEU A 28 20.87 -12.04 9.52
N ILE A 29 19.90 -11.17 9.22
CA ILE A 29 18.70 -11.53 8.49
C ILE A 29 19.10 -11.93 7.06
N PRO A 30 18.78 -13.14 6.56
CA PRO A 30 19.12 -13.57 5.22
C PRO A 30 18.56 -12.64 4.13
N LYS A 31 19.22 -12.53 2.98
CA LYS A 31 18.85 -11.59 1.90
C LYS A 31 17.40 -11.74 1.46
N ASP A 32 16.97 -12.97 1.18
CA ASP A 32 15.61 -13.27 0.71
C ASP A 32 14.58 -12.89 1.80
N THR A 33 14.89 -13.18 3.06
CA THR A 33 14.07 -12.77 4.21
C THR A 33 14.05 -11.26 4.38
N MET A 34 15.17 -10.57 4.15
CA MET A 34 15.26 -9.12 4.23
C MET A 34 14.43 -8.46 3.12
N SER A 35 14.39 -9.03 1.91
CA SER A 35 13.50 -8.56 0.84
C SER A 35 12.04 -8.65 1.28
N LEU A 36 11.61 -9.83 1.75
CA LEU A 36 10.24 -10.02 2.27
C LEU A 36 9.92 -9.07 3.43
N LEU A 37 10.87 -8.88 4.34
CA LEU A 37 10.73 -7.95 5.45
C LEU A 37 10.53 -6.52 4.96
N VAL A 38 11.35 -6.04 4.02
CA VAL A 38 11.24 -4.70 3.42
C VAL A 38 9.88 -4.50 2.77
N GLN A 39 9.35 -5.51 2.06
CA GLN A 39 8.00 -5.47 1.49
C GLN A 39 6.94 -5.20 2.57
N GLU A 40 6.97 -5.99 3.64
CA GLU A 40 6.00 -5.92 4.74
C GLU A 40 6.13 -4.62 5.55
N MET A 41 7.36 -4.13 5.76
CA MET A 41 7.62 -2.82 6.36
C MET A 41 7.06 -1.69 5.51
N MET A 42 7.21 -1.72 4.19
CA MET A 42 6.64 -0.73 3.29
C MET A 42 5.11 -0.72 3.32
N ILE A 43 4.48 -1.91 3.37
CA ILE A 43 3.03 -2.06 3.51
C ILE A 43 2.57 -1.50 4.86
N ALA A 44 3.21 -1.89 5.96
CA ALA A 44 2.88 -1.43 7.31
C ALA A 44 3.01 0.09 7.46
N SER A 45 4.10 0.66 6.93
CA SER A 45 4.33 2.11 6.92
C SER A 45 3.23 2.83 6.14
N SER A 46 2.91 2.35 4.93
CA SER A 46 1.85 2.93 4.10
C SER A 46 0.46 2.82 4.76
N ALA A 47 0.18 1.71 5.42
CA ALA A 47 -1.10 1.44 6.09
C ALA A 47 -1.33 2.34 7.31
N THR A 48 -0.28 2.89 7.93
CA THR A 48 -0.36 3.75 9.12
C THR A 48 -1.37 4.88 8.94
N TYR A 49 -1.44 5.47 7.75
CA TYR A 49 -2.30 6.63 7.46
C TYR A 49 -3.66 6.26 6.86
N ILE A 50 -3.90 4.97 6.59
CA ILE A 50 -5.13 4.46 5.98
C ILE A 50 -6.13 4.10 7.09
N LYS A 51 -7.40 4.38 6.82
CA LYS A 51 -8.49 4.08 7.76
C LYS A 51 -8.67 2.56 7.87
N ASN A 52 -8.54 2.00 9.06
CA ASN A 52 -8.70 0.56 9.28
C ASN A 52 -10.18 0.16 9.44
N LYS A 53 -10.44 -1.14 9.66
CA LYS A 53 -11.81 -1.69 9.85
C LYS A 53 -12.55 -1.11 11.07
N ASN A 54 -11.81 -0.63 12.07
CA ASN A 54 -12.35 0.01 13.28
C ASN A 54 -12.48 1.52 13.11
N MET A 55 -12.29 2.05 11.89
CA MET A 55 -12.37 3.47 11.56
C MET A 55 -11.22 4.33 12.11
N GLU A 56 -10.13 3.71 12.57
CA GLU A 56 -8.96 4.37 13.15
C GLU A 56 -7.92 4.74 12.09
N ARG A 57 -7.06 5.72 12.40
CA ARG A 57 -5.91 6.18 11.59
C ARG A 57 -4.70 6.34 12.50
N ASN A 58 -3.51 6.47 11.91
CA ASN A 58 -2.24 6.66 12.61
C ASN A 58 -1.88 5.48 13.53
N ILE A 59 -2.24 4.27 13.10
CA ILE A 59 -1.91 3.04 13.83
C ILE A 59 -0.54 2.55 13.36
N ASN A 60 0.38 2.35 14.30
CA ASN A 60 1.70 1.81 13.98
C ASN A 60 1.62 0.29 13.80
N TYR A 61 1.80 -0.18 12.57
CA TYR A 61 1.78 -1.60 12.22
C TYR A 61 3.15 -2.28 12.23
N MET A 62 4.24 -1.54 12.45
CA MET A 62 5.60 -2.09 12.50
C MET A 62 5.79 -3.23 13.52
N PRO A 63 5.21 -3.18 14.73
CA PRO A 63 5.32 -4.29 15.68
C PRO A 63 4.82 -5.63 15.11
N LEU A 64 3.75 -5.61 14.31
CA LEU A 64 3.21 -6.82 13.68
C LEU A 64 4.17 -7.40 12.63
N VAL A 65 4.92 -6.54 11.95
CA VAL A 65 5.96 -6.96 11.01
C VAL A 65 7.08 -7.66 11.77
N TYR A 66 7.60 -7.05 12.83
CA TYR A 66 8.66 -7.65 13.65
C TYR A 66 8.23 -8.98 14.27
N GLU A 67 7.01 -9.05 14.79
CA GLU A 67 6.42 -10.30 15.32
C GLU A 67 6.35 -11.39 14.25
N ARG A 68 5.85 -11.07 13.05
CA ARG A 68 5.72 -12.02 11.93
C ARG A 68 7.05 -12.62 11.50
N PHE A 69 8.12 -11.83 11.50
CA PHE A 69 9.46 -12.27 11.09
C PHE A 69 10.31 -12.79 12.24
N GLN A 70 9.80 -12.78 13.48
CA GLN A 70 10.54 -13.18 14.69
C GLN A 70 11.87 -12.43 14.82
N ILE A 71 11.82 -11.12 14.59
CA ILE A 71 12.95 -10.21 14.76
C ILE A 71 12.57 -9.08 15.70
N ASP A 72 13.56 -8.38 16.23
CA ASP A 72 13.37 -7.08 16.86
C ASP A 72 13.96 -5.96 16.00
N SER A 73 13.77 -4.72 16.45
CA SER A 73 14.30 -3.55 15.74
C SER A 73 15.82 -3.49 15.70
N VAL A 74 16.50 -4.07 16.70
CA VAL A 74 17.97 -4.07 16.78
C VAL A 74 18.54 -5.01 15.73
N ARG A 75 18.02 -6.24 15.64
CA ARG A 75 18.38 -7.23 14.62
C ARG A 75 18.13 -6.72 13.20
N PHE A 76 17.02 -6.01 12.99
CA PHE A 76 16.79 -5.32 11.72
C PHE A 76 17.87 -4.26 11.46
N GLN A 77 18.12 -3.37 12.42
CA GLN A 77 19.08 -2.27 12.26
C GLN A 77 20.50 -2.75 11.97
N THR A 78 20.99 -3.76 12.70
CA THR A 78 22.32 -4.33 12.51
C THR A 78 22.45 -5.00 11.14
N SER A 79 21.44 -5.77 10.74
CA SER A 79 21.39 -6.40 9.41
C SER A 79 21.31 -5.37 8.28
N ASN A 80 20.50 -4.32 8.47
CA ASN A 80 20.35 -3.24 7.50
C ASN A 80 21.67 -2.47 7.32
N LEU A 81 22.36 -2.13 8.41
CA LEU A 81 23.69 -1.50 8.36
C LEU A 81 24.70 -2.37 7.62
N TYR A 82 24.73 -3.67 7.90
CA TYR A 82 25.58 -4.62 7.17
C TYR A 82 25.29 -4.58 5.66
N TYR A 83 24.03 -4.68 5.24
CA TYR A 83 23.71 -4.63 3.82
C TYR A 83 23.99 -3.27 3.18
N MET A 84 23.83 -2.16 3.89
CA MET A 84 24.21 -0.83 3.38
C MET A 84 25.70 -0.74 3.01
N SER A 85 26.58 -1.51 3.66
CA SER A 85 27.99 -1.64 3.23
C SER A 85 28.21 -2.48 1.97
N LYS A 86 27.20 -3.26 1.55
CA LYS A 86 27.23 -4.17 0.41
C LYS A 86 26.25 -3.67 -0.65
N VAL A 87 26.60 -2.56 -1.29
CA VAL A 87 25.72 -1.79 -2.19
C VAL A 87 25.02 -2.66 -3.24
N ASP A 88 25.73 -3.56 -3.91
CA ASP A 88 25.14 -4.43 -4.93
C ASP A 88 24.11 -5.41 -4.33
N GLU A 89 24.39 -5.97 -3.16
CA GLU A 89 23.47 -6.88 -2.47
C GLU A 89 22.23 -6.14 -1.98
N TYR A 90 22.41 -4.94 -1.42
CA TYR A 90 21.33 -4.10 -0.92
C TYR A 90 20.41 -3.64 -2.04
N LYS A 91 20.98 -3.29 -3.19
CA LYS A 91 20.21 -2.96 -4.38
C LYS A 91 19.32 -4.14 -4.81
N LEU A 92 19.85 -5.36 -4.82
CA LEU A 92 19.07 -6.55 -5.18
C LEU A 92 17.91 -6.80 -4.19
N ILE A 93 18.14 -6.65 -2.89
CA ILE A 93 17.10 -6.76 -1.86
C ILE A 93 15.94 -5.79 -2.15
N PHE A 94 16.25 -4.53 -2.45
CA PHE A 94 15.22 -3.52 -2.69
C PHE A 94 14.53 -3.65 -4.05
N GLU A 95 15.25 -4.04 -5.11
CA GLU A 95 14.60 -4.29 -6.41
C GLU A 95 13.69 -5.52 -6.37
N ASP A 96 14.08 -6.59 -5.66
CA ASP A 96 13.23 -7.76 -5.45
C ASP A 96 11.95 -7.37 -4.69
N ALA A 97 12.10 -6.67 -3.56
CA ALA A 97 10.97 -6.16 -2.78
C ALA A 97 10.02 -5.30 -3.61
N LYS A 98 10.56 -4.36 -4.38
CA LYS A 98 9.81 -3.46 -5.26
C LYS A 98 9.08 -4.21 -6.37
N ASN A 99 9.71 -5.20 -6.99
CA ASN A 99 9.08 -5.97 -8.07
C ASN A 99 7.93 -6.82 -7.53
N SER A 100 8.12 -7.51 -6.40
CA SER A 100 7.03 -8.23 -5.71
C SER A 100 5.86 -7.29 -5.37
N LEU A 101 6.13 -6.11 -4.81
CA LEU A 101 5.07 -5.13 -4.50
C LEU A 101 4.32 -4.64 -5.75
N LYS A 102 5.01 -4.47 -6.89
CA LYS A 102 4.37 -4.12 -8.17
C LYS A 102 3.46 -5.22 -8.67
N GLU A 103 3.88 -6.48 -8.58
CA GLU A 103 3.08 -7.64 -8.97
C GLU A 103 1.83 -7.76 -8.10
N GLN A 104 1.99 -7.67 -6.78
CA GLN A 104 0.87 -7.66 -5.84
C GLN A 104 -0.10 -6.50 -6.13
N LYS A 105 0.43 -5.30 -6.39
CA LYS A 105 -0.39 -4.14 -6.78
C LYS A 105 -1.18 -4.41 -8.06
N ALA A 106 -0.54 -4.93 -9.10
CA ALA A 106 -1.20 -5.23 -10.37
C ALA A 106 -2.32 -6.26 -10.18
N TYR A 107 -2.09 -7.29 -9.37
CA TYR A 107 -3.11 -8.29 -9.01
C TYR A 107 -4.32 -7.64 -8.32
N PHE A 108 -4.11 -6.83 -7.28
CA PHE A 108 -5.20 -6.18 -6.56
C PHE A 108 -5.92 -5.09 -7.38
N ASP A 109 -5.21 -4.38 -8.26
CA ASP A 109 -5.81 -3.40 -9.16
C ASP A 109 -6.74 -4.07 -10.17
N ASN A 110 -6.38 -5.26 -10.69
CA ASN A 110 -7.24 -6.05 -11.57
C ASN A 110 -8.53 -6.50 -10.87
N ILE A 111 -8.41 -7.03 -9.64
CA ILE A 111 -9.57 -7.42 -8.82
C ILE A 111 -10.49 -6.21 -8.60
N LYS A 112 -9.91 -5.07 -8.24
CA LYS A 112 -10.66 -3.83 -8.01
C LYS A 112 -11.40 -3.37 -9.26
N SER A 113 -10.72 -3.34 -10.41
CA SER A 113 -11.33 -2.95 -11.69
C SER A 113 -12.51 -3.85 -12.05
N THR A 114 -12.34 -5.17 -11.93
CA THR A 114 -13.42 -6.14 -12.20
C THR A 114 -14.62 -5.90 -11.30
N LYS A 115 -14.39 -5.71 -9.99
CA LYS A 115 -15.45 -5.44 -9.02
C LYS A 115 -16.18 -4.13 -9.29
N ASP A 116 -15.46 -3.08 -9.70
CA ASP A 116 -16.05 -1.78 -10.03
C ASP A 116 -16.92 -1.86 -11.28
N SER A 117 -16.48 -2.56 -12.33
CA SER A 117 -17.30 -2.80 -13.53
C SER A 117 -18.60 -3.54 -13.20
N LEU A 118 -18.53 -4.62 -12.42
CA LEU A 118 -19.70 -5.37 -11.99
C LEU A 118 -20.68 -4.52 -11.17
N ARG A 119 -20.16 -3.63 -10.31
CA ARG A 119 -20.96 -2.70 -9.52
C ARG A 119 -21.66 -1.68 -10.40
N LEU A 120 -20.95 -1.09 -11.38
CA LEU A 120 -21.51 -0.13 -12.32
C LEU A 120 -22.63 -0.76 -13.16
N ASP A 121 -22.43 -2.00 -13.63
CA ASP A 121 -23.43 -2.75 -14.38
C ASP A 121 -24.68 -3.02 -13.54
N SER A 122 -24.50 -3.40 -12.26
CA SER A 122 -25.61 -3.59 -11.33
C SER A 122 -26.43 -2.29 -11.13
N ILE A 123 -25.75 -1.16 -10.92
CA ILE A 123 -26.38 0.15 -10.74
C ILE A 123 -27.15 0.54 -12.01
N LYS A 124 -26.55 0.34 -13.20
CA LYS A 124 -27.18 0.65 -14.49
C LYS A 124 -28.43 -0.21 -14.72
N ARG A 125 -28.34 -1.53 -14.52
CA ARG A 125 -29.48 -2.44 -14.63
C ARG A 125 -30.63 -2.04 -13.70
N ASN A 126 -30.33 -1.72 -12.43
CA ASN A 126 -31.36 -1.28 -11.48
C ASN A 126 -32.01 0.05 -11.91
N LYS A 127 -31.25 0.99 -12.47
CA LYS A 127 -31.77 2.25 -13.02
C LYS A 127 -32.69 1.99 -14.22
N ASP A 128 -32.28 1.12 -15.13
CA ASP A 128 -33.05 0.77 -16.33
C ASP A 128 -34.36 0.04 -15.96
N LEU A 129 -34.30 -0.89 -15.00
CA LEU A 129 -35.48 -1.56 -14.44
C LEU A 129 -36.46 -0.56 -13.83
N LYS A 130 -35.97 0.40 -13.01
CA LYS A 130 -36.81 1.44 -12.42
C LYS A 130 -37.49 2.30 -13.49
N LYS A 131 -36.74 2.74 -14.51
CA LYS A 131 -37.29 3.52 -15.64
C LYS A 131 -38.39 2.75 -16.39
N ASN A 132 -38.19 1.45 -16.61
CA ASN A 132 -39.20 0.61 -17.25
C ASN A 132 -40.46 0.47 -16.41
N ILE A 133 -40.33 0.25 -15.10
CA ILE A 133 -41.47 0.21 -14.16
C ILE A 133 -42.24 1.53 -14.15
N ASP A 134 -41.53 2.66 -14.10
CA ASP A 134 -42.15 4.00 -14.13
C ASP A 134 -42.91 4.23 -15.45
N SER A 135 -42.35 3.77 -16.58
CA SER A 135 -42.99 3.88 -17.89
C SER A 135 -44.25 3.02 -17.98
N VAL A 136 -44.19 1.77 -17.49
CA VAL A 136 -45.34 0.84 -17.46
C VAL A 136 -46.44 1.38 -16.56
N SER A 137 -46.11 1.86 -15.36
CA SER A 137 -47.09 2.43 -14.43
C SER A 137 -47.80 3.67 -15.00
N LYS A 138 -47.07 4.52 -15.73
CA LYS A 138 -47.65 5.67 -16.44
C LYS A 138 -48.60 5.24 -17.56
N ALA A 139 -48.23 4.22 -18.33
CA ALA A 139 -49.06 3.67 -19.40
C ALA A 139 -50.36 3.03 -18.87
N LEU A 140 -50.29 2.32 -17.74
CA LEU A 140 -51.47 1.74 -17.08
C LEU A 140 -52.44 2.83 -16.60
N LYS A 141 -51.94 3.89 -15.93
CA LYS A 141 -52.77 5.04 -15.50
C LYS A 141 -53.46 5.73 -16.68
N LEU A 142 -52.77 5.88 -17.82
CA LEU A 142 -53.36 6.44 -19.04
C LEU A 142 -54.50 5.58 -19.59
N LYS A 143 -54.39 4.26 -19.53
CA LYS A 143 -55.42 3.33 -20.02
C LYS A 143 -56.69 3.35 -19.16
N ASP A 144 -56.54 3.49 -17.84
CA ASP A 144 -57.67 3.61 -16.91
C ASP A 144 -58.39 4.97 -17.03
N SER A 145 -57.71 5.99 -17.57
CA SER A 145 -58.24 7.34 -17.77
C SER A 145 -59.05 7.51 -19.06
N ILE A 146 -59.05 6.53 -19.97
CA ILE A 146 -59.81 6.60 -21.22
C ILE A 146 -61.26 6.19 -20.93
N PRO A 147 -62.26 7.07 -21.11
CA PRO A 147 -63.66 6.69 -20.91
C PRO A 147 -64.02 5.59 -21.91
N ARG A 148 -64.45 4.43 -21.39
CA ARG A 148 -65.04 3.36 -22.22
C ARG A 148 -66.25 3.94 -22.92
N LYS A 149 -66.15 4.22 -24.23
CA LYS A 149 -67.33 4.47 -25.07
C LYS A 149 -68.15 3.19 -25.05
N ILE A 150 -69.21 3.19 -24.25
CA ILE A 150 -70.24 2.16 -24.28
C ILE A 150 -70.95 2.34 -25.62
N LYS A 151 -70.79 1.36 -26.53
CA LYS A 151 -71.58 1.26 -27.74
C LYS A 151 -72.96 0.74 -27.32
N ASN A 152 -73.98 1.56 -27.53
CA ASN A 152 -75.38 1.12 -27.52
C ASN A 152 -75.68 0.27 -28.75
#